data_AF-A0A1J4ZQZ6-F1
#
_entry.id   AF-A0A1J4ZQZ6-F1
#
_cell.length_a   1.000
_cell.length_b   1.000
_cell.length_c   1.000
_cell.angle_alpha   90.00
_cell.angle_beta   90.00
_cell.angle_gamma   90.00
#
_symmetry.space_group_name_H-M   'P 1'
#
loop_
_entity.id
_entity.type
_entity.pdbx_description
1 polymer ?
#
loop_
_entity_poly.entity_id
_entity_poly.type
_entity_poly.pdbx_seq_one_letter_code
_entity_poly.pdbx_strand_id
1 'polypeptide(L)'
;MGKVFYLHAPDGIDGDHTRAARQVCPESLWKVAFRKLDPLDSVKSLDDLRAPPGNQLEALSGDRKGQFSFRINRQYRICFGWTEFGPDQVEIVDYH
;
A
#
# COMPACT_ATOMS: atom_id res chain seq x y z
N MET A 1 0.08 -9.95 13.05
CA MET A 1 1.46 -9.47 12.81
C MET A 1 1.55 -9.16 11.32
N GLY A 2 1.17 -7.94 10.94
CA GLY A 2 1.16 -7.49 9.54
C GLY A 2 2.60 -7.36 9.03
N LYS A 3 2.87 -7.82 7.81
CA LYS A 3 4.20 -7.76 7.21
C LYS A 3 4.27 -6.48 6.39
N VAL A 4 5.27 -5.64 6.67
CA VAL A 4 5.53 -4.39 5.96
C VAL A 4 6.11 -4.71 4.58
N PHE A 5 5.53 -4.13 3.53
CA PHE A 5 5.94 -4.24 2.14
C PHE A 5 6.10 -2.83 1.55
N TYR A 6 7.34 -2.36 1.45
CA TYR A 6 7.70 -1.23 0.61
C TYR A 6 8.43 -1.74 -0.64
N LEU A 7 7.99 -1.31 -1.81
CA LEU A 7 8.66 -1.53 -3.09
C LEU A 7 9.04 -0.17 -3.69
N HIS A 8 9.93 0.58 -3.05
CA HIS A 8 10.77 1.53 -3.75
C HIS A 8 12.08 1.76 -2.99
N ALA A 9 13.21 1.46 -3.65
CA ALA A 9 14.51 2.05 -3.34
C ALA A 9 14.99 2.71 -4.64
N PRO A 10 15.42 3.99 -4.62
CA PRO A 10 16.06 4.62 -5.78
C PRO A 10 17.43 3.99 -6.07
N ASP A 11 18.04 3.33 -5.07
CA ASP A 11 19.41 2.87 -5.14
C ASP A 11 19.49 1.44 -4.59
N GLY A 12 19.87 0.50 -5.44
CA GLY A 12 20.50 -0.74 -4.99
C GLY A 12 19.54 -1.83 -4.53
N ILE A 13 19.51 -2.88 -5.34
CA ILE A 13 18.98 -4.21 -5.05
C ILE A 13 19.33 -4.65 -3.63
N ASP A 14 18.32 -4.91 -2.80
CA ASP A 14 18.40 -5.94 -1.77
C ASP A 14 17.33 -7.00 -2.04
N GLY A 15 17.81 -8.21 -2.28
CA GLY A 15 17.07 -9.39 -2.72
C GLY A 15 16.13 -10.00 -1.68
N ASP A 16 15.49 -9.17 -0.85
CA ASP A 16 14.55 -9.58 0.19
C ASP A 16 13.10 -9.25 -0.21
N HIS A 17 12.82 -9.35 -1.51
CA HIS A 17 11.48 -9.51 -2.06
C HIS A 17 10.90 -10.83 -1.54
N THR A 18 10.48 -10.82 -0.28
CA THR A 18 10.09 -12.01 0.45
C THR A 18 9.04 -12.77 -0.34
N ARG A 19 9.23 -14.09 -0.45
CA ARG A 19 8.30 -15.06 -1.03
C ARG A 19 6.83 -14.80 -0.65
N ALA A 20 6.60 -14.21 0.53
CA ALA A 20 5.31 -13.76 1.04
C ALA A 20 4.63 -12.67 0.18
N ALA A 21 5.34 -11.64 -0.32
CA ALA A 21 4.74 -10.60 -1.16
C ALA A 21 4.20 -11.18 -2.47
N ARG A 22 4.98 -12.07 -3.09
CA ARG A 22 4.61 -12.82 -4.31
C ARG A 22 3.49 -13.82 -4.07
N GLN A 23 3.34 -14.32 -2.83
CA GLN A 23 2.27 -15.25 -2.45
C GLN A 23 0.93 -14.54 -2.21
N VAL A 24 0.93 -13.30 -1.75
CA VAL A 24 -0.31 -12.60 -1.40
C VAL A 24 -0.96 -11.99 -2.63
N CYS A 25 -0.22 -11.26 -3.47
CA CYS A 25 -0.79 -10.55 -4.62
C CYS A 25 -0.40 -11.22 -5.94
N PRO A 26 -1.36 -11.71 -6.75
CA PRO A 26 -1.09 -12.27 -8.07
C PRO A 26 -0.32 -11.31 -8.98
N GLU A 27 0.61 -11.85 -9.78
CA GLU A 27 1.47 -11.07 -10.67
C GLU A 27 0.67 -10.16 -11.63
N SER A 28 -0.51 -10.61 -12.06
CA SER A 28 -1.42 -9.84 -12.91
C SER A 28 -1.87 -8.51 -12.30
N LEU A 29 -1.83 -8.39 -10.96
CA LEU A 29 -2.25 -7.20 -10.23
C LEU A 29 -1.09 -6.28 -9.85
N TRP A 30 0.16 -6.70 -10.02
CA TRP A 30 1.34 -5.91 -9.61
C TRP A 30 1.35 -4.54 -10.26
N LYS A 31 1.05 -4.44 -11.57
CA LYS A 31 0.99 -3.16 -12.27
C LYS A 31 -0.04 -2.20 -11.67
N VAL A 32 -1.17 -2.70 -11.16
CA VAL A 32 -2.20 -1.89 -10.51
C VAL A 32 -1.77 -1.50 -9.10
N ALA A 33 -1.16 -2.42 -8.36
CA ALA A 33 -0.61 -2.16 -7.03
C ALA A 33 0.47 -1.07 -7.09
N PHE A 34 1.44 -1.19 -8.00
CA PHE A 34 2.51 -0.20 -8.18
C PHE A 34 1.99 1.19 -8.49
N ARG A 35 1.01 1.33 -9.39
CA ARG A 35 0.39 2.63 -9.69
C ARG A 35 -0.30 3.29 -8.48
N LYS A 36 -0.70 2.49 -7.49
CA LYS A 36 -1.31 3.00 -6.25
C LYS A 36 -0.29 3.28 -5.16
N LEU A 37 0.87 2.61 -5.21
CA LEU A 37 2.00 2.86 -4.32
C LEU A 37 2.80 4.10 -4.75
N ASP A 38 2.93 4.35 -6.05
CA ASP A 38 3.75 5.45 -6.60
C ASP A 38 3.43 6.85 -6.00
N PRO A 39 2.16 7.22 -5.75
CA PRO A 39 1.86 8.47 -5.05
C PRO A 39 2.23 8.48 -3.57
N LEU A 40 2.28 7.33 -2.87
CA LEU A 40 2.56 7.28 -1.43
C LEU A 40 3.94 7.86 -1.09
N ASP A 41 4.91 7.69 -1.98
CA ASP A 41 6.29 8.16 -1.77
C ASP A 41 6.49 9.65 -2.14
N SER A 42 5.53 10.24 -2.85
CA SER A 42 5.70 11.58 -3.44
C SER A 42 4.81 12.65 -2.82
N VAL A 43 3.69 12.28 -2.21
CA VAL A 43 2.75 13.22 -1.63
C VAL A 43 3.16 13.69 -0.24
N LYS A 44 2.79 14.93 0.09
CA LYS A 44 3.12 15.55 1.39
C LYS A 44 1.98 15.41 2.40
N SER A 45 0.78 15.06 1.94
CA SER A 45 -0.39 14.94 2.80
C SER A 45 -1.29 13.79 2.34
N LEU A 46 -2.09 13.28 3.29
CA LEU A 46 -3.09 12.26 3.01
C LEU A 46 -4.17 12.75 2.03
N ASP A 47 -4.47 14.05 2.01
CA ASP A 47 -5.47 14.63 1.10
C ASP A 47 -5.01 14.60 -0.36
N ASP A 48 -3.72 14.75 -0.63
CA ASP A 48 -3.16 14.65 -1.98
C ASP A 48 -3.41 13.27 -2.62
N LEU A 49 -3.51 12.23 -1.79
CA LEU A 49 -3.82 10.87 -2.25
C LEU A 49 -5.23 10.70 -2.78
N ARG A 50 -6.14 11.64 -2.50
CA ARG A 50 -7.51 11.64 -3.00
C ARG A 50 -7.63 12.25 -4.40
N ALA A 51 -6.61 12.98 -4.85
CA ALA A 51 -6.64 13.70 -6.13
C ALA A 51 -6.68 12.76 -7.37
N PRO A 52 -5.93 11.64 -7.43
CA PRO A 52 -5.99 10.74 -8.58
C PRO A 52 -7.36 10.05 -8.71
N PRO A 53 -8.02 10.13 -9.87
CA PRO A 53 -9.29 9.43 -10.10
C PRO A 53 -9.08 7.91 -9.95
N GLY A 54 -9.85 7.29 -9.04
CA GLY A 54 -9.75 5.85 -8.75
C GLY A 54 -8.94 5.48 -7.50
N ASN A 55 -8.39 6.46 -6.79
CA ASN A 55 -7.93 6.26 -5.42
C ASN A 55 -9.13 6.29 -4.46
N GLN A 56 -9.67 5.11 -4.19
CA GLN A 56 -10.66 4.89 -3.14
C GLN A 56 -9.92 4.82 -1.79
N LEU A 57 -9.47 5.98 -1.31
CA LEU A 57 -8.86 6.09 0.01
C LEU A 57 -9.93 5.87 1.09
N GLU A 58 -9.82 4.78 1.83
CA GLU A 58 -10.76 4.43 2.90
C GLU A 58 -10.01 4.44 4.24
N ALA A 59 -10.52 5.18 5.23
CA ALA A 59 -10.02 5.10 6.60
C ALA A 59 -10.52 3.80 7.26
N LEU A 60 -9.61 3.04 7.86
CA LEU A 60 -9.93 1.78 8.53
C LEU A 60 -10.43 2.01 9.96
N SER A 61 -11.17 1.03 10.48
CA SER A 61 -11.79 1.06 11.81
C SER A 61 -11.48 -0.21 12.61
N GLY A 62 -11.97 -0.28 13.85
CA GLY A 62 -11.70 -1.41 14.76
C GLY A 62 -10.22 -1.51 15.12
N ASP A 63 -9.66 -2.72 15.04
CA ASP A 63 -8.26 -3.02 15.37
C ASP A 63 -7.25 -2.31 14.45
N ARG A 64 -7.69 -1.81 13.30
CA ARG A 64 -6.88 -1.07 12.33
C ARG A 64 -7.17 0.44 12.34
N LYS A 65 -7.83 0.95 13.39
CA LYS A 65 -8.10 2.39 13.53
C LYS A 65 -6.80 3.20 13.43
N GLY A 66 -6.81 4.24 12.61
CA GLY A 66 -5.63 5.08 12.34
C GLY A 66 -4.84 4.63 11.10
N GLN A 67 -5.21 3.51 10.49
CA GLN A 67 -4.73 3.13 9.16
C GLN A 67 -5.72 3.54 8.07
N PHE A 68 -5.21 3.58 6.85
CA PHE A 68 -5.91 3.85 5.61
C PHE A 68 -5.73 2.70 4.65
N SER A 69 -6.57 2.66 3.61
CA SER A 69 -6.41 1.68 2.56
C SER A 69 -6.74 2.21 1.16
N PHE A 70 -6.10 1.60 0.17
CA PHE A 70 -6.49 1.68 -1.23
C PHE A 70 -7.00 0.35 -1.73
N ARG A 71 -8.08 0.40 -2.50
CA ARG A 71 -8.56 -0.74 -3.26
C ARG A 71 -7.66 -1.06 -4.45
N ILE A 72 -7.12 -2.28 -4.52
CA ILE A 72 -6.49 -2.83 -5.74
C ILE A 72 -7.57 -3.44 -6.64
N ASN A 73 -8.35 -4.38 -6.10
CA ASN A 73 -9.51 -4.99 -6.76
C ASN A 73 -10.56 -5.40 -5.70
N ARG A 74 -11.47 -6.34 -6.01
CA ARG A 74 -12.45 -6.82 -5.02
C ARG A 74 -11.79 -7.49 -3.81
N GLN A 75 -10.74 -8.27 -4.03
CA GLN A 75 -10.07 -9.12 -3.04
C GLN A 75 -8.92 -8.41 -2.30
N TYR A 76 -8.11 -7.61 -2.98
CA TYR A 76 -6.88 -7.07 -2.41
C TYR A 76 -6.99 -5.59 -2.03
N ARG A 77 -6.31 -5.21 -0.94
CA ARG A 77 -6.12 -3.83 -0.47
C ARG A 77 -4.65 -3.55 -0.22
N ILE A 78 -4.24 -2.30 -0.43
CA ILE A 78 -3.04 -1.74 0.21
C ILE A 78 -3.51 -1.10 1.52
N CYS A 79 -2.93 -1.46 2.65
CA CYS A 79 -3.18 -0.83 3.96
C CYS A 79 -1.92 -0.12 4.44
N PHE A 80 -2.06 1.02 5.10
CA PHE A 80 -0.92 1.79 5.60
C PHE A 80 -1.34 2.72 6.74
N GLY A 81 -0.43 3.01 7.66
CA GLY A 81 -0.55 4.13 8.59
C GLY A 81 -0.15 5.45 7.92
N TRP A 82 -0.59 6.57 8.49
CA TRP A 82 -0.13 7.89 8.09
C TRP A 82 0.44 8.65 9.28
N THR A 83 1.69 9.07 9.18
CA THR A 83 2.43 9.79 10.22
C THR A 83 2.83 11.19 9.75
N GLU A 84 3.44 11.99 10.62
CA GLU A 84 4.01 13.28 10.25
C GLU A 84 5.17 13.16 9.22
N PHE A 85 5.79 11.98 9.13
CA PHE A 85 6.86 11.69 8.17
C PHE A 85 6.35 11.04 6.87
N GLY A 86 5.03 10.82 6.76
CA GLY A 86 4.40 10.18 5.61
C GLY A 86 3.87 8.78 5.92
N PRO A 87 3.70 7.92 4.90
CA PRO A 87 3.12 6.61 5.06
C PRO A 87 4.04 5.67 5.86
N ASP A 88 3.43 4.83 6.69
CA ASP A 88 4.12 3.83 7.52
C ASP A 88 3.39 2.48 7.42
N GLN A 89 4.08 1.38 7.71
CA GLN A 89 3.49 0.03 7.75
C GLN A 89 2.67 -0.33 6.49
N VAL A 90 3.13 0.09 5.32
CA VAL A 90 2.45 -0.20 4.05
C VAL A 90 2.45 -1.71 3.82
N GLU A 91 1.29 -2.30 3.55
CA GLU A 91 1.12 -3.73 3.31
C GLU A 91 0.07 -4.00 2.22
N ILE A 92 0.24 -5.07 1.42
CA ILE A 92 -0.84 -5.61 0.59
C ILE A 92 -1.47 -6.78 1.34
N VAL A 93 -2.80 -6.77 1.45
CA VAL A 93 -3.57 -7.77 2.17
C VAL A 93 -4.67 -8.35 1.30
N ASP A 94 -4.89 -9.65 1.45
CA ASP A 94 -6.08 -10.34 0.97
C ASP A 94 -7.22 -10.07 1.95
N TYR A 95 -8.32 -9.52 1.45
CA TYR A 95 -9.52 -9.14 2.19
C TYR A 95 -10.67 -10.16 2.01
N HIS A 96 -10.37 -11.40 1.58
CA HIS A 96 -11.31 -12.53 1.54
C HIS A 96 -10.98 -13.61 2.57
#